data_AF-A0A2V9PJ42-F1
#
_entry.id   AF-A0A2V9PJ42-F1
#
_cell.length_a   1.000
_cell.length_b   1.000
_cell.length_c   1.000
_cell.angle_alpha   90.00
_cell.angle_beta   90.00
_cell.angle_gamma   90.00
#
_symmetry.space_group_name_H-M   'P 1'
#
loop_
_entity.id
_entity.type
_entity.pdbx_description
1 polymer ?
#
loop_
_entity_poly.entity_id
_entity_poly.type
_entity_poly.pdbx_seq_one_letter_code
_entity_poly.pdbx_strand_id
1 'polypeptide(L)'
;MLLFTPAAPNYMPVQDLAAATAWYVEKFGGRPRPTKFDDGRRGAELWLADEVYFVLGPRDIPTSDETPMLYTPNIAKARDYLLARCVEATKIQRDRQNTKFFEMR
;
A
#
# COMPACT_ATOMS: atom_id res chain seq x y z
N MET A 1 6.71 -15.31 7.31
CA MET A 1 7.35 -14.29 6.44
C MET A 1 6.25 -13.47 5.80
N LEU A 2 6.35 -12.13 5.89
CA LEU A 2 5.36 -11.22 5.31
C LEU A 2 5.40 -11.33 3.78
N LEU A 3 4.23 -11.31 3.13
CA LEU A 3 4.14 -11.46 1.67
C LEU A 3 4.52 -10.17 0.95
N PHE A 4 4.25 -9.03 1.58
CA PHE A 4 4.60 -7.69 1.14
C PHE A 4 5.47 -7.06 2.22
N THR A 5 6.40 -6.19 1.83
CA THR A 5 7.17 -5.32 2.72
C THR A 5 7.23 -3.94 2.07
N PRO A 6 6.89 -2.84 2.78
CA PRO A 6 6.95 -1.52 2.19
C PRO A 6 8.40 -1.14 1.88
N ALA A 7 8.63 -0.50 0.73
CA ALA A 7 9.94 0.08 0.44
C ALA A 7 10.23 1.30 1.33
N ALA A 8 9.17 2.05 1.65
CA ALA A 8 9.12 3.17 2.59
C ALA A 8 7.64 3.34 3.05
N PRO A 9 7.33 4.16 4.07
CA PRO A 9 5.95 4.48 4.41
C PRO A 9 5.21 5.05 3.20
N ASN A 10 4.27 4.29 2.64
CA ASN A 10 3.57 4.67 1.42
C ASN A 10 2.41 5.61 1.75
N TYR A 11 2.53 6.89 1.45
CA TYR A 11 1.42 7.82 1.60
C TYR A 11 0.40 7.63 0.47
N MET A 12 -0.85 7.37 0.83
CA MET A 12 -1.95 7.20 -0.11
C MET A 12 -2.98 8.33 0.09
N PRO A 13 -3.08 9.28 -0.86
CA PRO A 13 -4.08 10.35 -0.80
C PRO A 13 -5.48 9.78 -1.06
N VAL A 14 -6.38 9.92 -0.09
CA VAL A 14 -7.73 9.33 -0.13
C VAL A 14 -8.82 10.39 0.03
N GLN A 15 -9.97 10.15 -0.61
CA GLN A 15 -11.14 11.04 -0.53
C GLN A 15 -12.03 10.69 0.67
N ASP A 16 -12.27 9.40 0.87
CA ASP A 16 -13.00 8.86 2.02
C ASP A 16 -12.03 8.02 2.84
N LEU A 17 -11.59 8.57 3.96
CA LEU A 17 -10.63 7.91 4.84
C LEU A 17 -11.20 6.62 5.44
N ALA A 18 -12.50 6.60 5.80
CA ALA A 18 -13.11 5.45 6.45
C ALA A 18 -13.27 4.29 5.47
N ALA A 19 -13.80 4.57 4.28
CA ALA A 19 -13.97 3.56 3.23
C ALA A 19 -12.60 3.03 2.75
N ALA A 20 -11.62 3.91 2.56
CA ALA A 20 -10.26 3.49 2.18
C ALA A 20 -9.61 2.63 3.26
N THR A 21 -9.68 3.05 4.53
CA THR A 21 -9.15 2.26 5.66
C THR A 21 -9.74 0.86 5.67
N ALA A 22 -11.07 0.73 5.56
CA ALA A 22 -11.74 -0.56 5.52
C ALA A 22 -11.27 -1.43 4.34
N TRP A 23 -11.15 -0.84 3.14
CA TRP A 23 -10.69 -1.55 1.95
C TRP A 23 -9.24 -2.07 2.12
N TYR A 24 -8.29 -1.23 2.53
CA TYR A 24 -6.91 -1.68 2.70
C TYR A 24 -6.75 -2.72 3.81
N VAL A 25 -7.52 -2.60 4.91
CA VAL A 25 -7.57 -3.61 5.96
C VAL A 25 -8.06 -4.95 5.40
N GLU A 26 -9.13 -4.94 4.60
CA GLU A 26 -9.67 -6.15 3.97
C GLU A 26 -8.66 -6.79 3.00
N LYS A 27 -8.02 -5.98 2.14
CA LYS A 27 -7.16 -6.49 1.07
C LYS A 27 -5.77 -6.90 1.56
N PHE A 28 -5.19 -6.13 2.48
CA PHE A 28 -3.80 -6.31 2.93
C PHE A 28 -3.68 -6.86 4.36
N GLY A 29 -4.77 -6.91 5.14
CA GLY A 29 -4.78 -7.47 6.49
C GLY A 29 -4.10 -6.60 7.54
N GLY A 30 -3.88 -5.31 7.24
CA GLY A 30 -3.26 -4.37 8.17
C GLY A 30 -4.16 -4.04 9.37
N ARG A 31 -3.54 -3.57 10.46
CA ARG A 31 -4.23 -3.02 11.63
C ARG A 31 -4.26 -1.49 11.52
N PRO A 32 -5.44 -0.86 11.47
CA PRO A 32 -5.52 0.58 11.38
C PRO A 32 -5.23 1.22 12.73
N ARG A 33 -4.44 2.29 12.72
CA ARG A 33 -4.24 3.20 13.86
C ARG A 33 -4.58 4.63 13.43
N PRO A 34 -5.43 5.35 14.18
CA PRO A 34 -5.71 6.74 13.85
C PRO A 34 -4.44 7.57 14.02
N THR A 35 -4.21 8.49 13.09
CA THR A 35 -3.10 9.45 13.15
C THR A 35 -3.59 10.86 12.86
N LYS A 36 -2.76 11.87 13.14
CA LYS A 36 -3.02 13.27 12.81
C LYS A 36 -1.80 13.85 12.12
N PHE A 37 -2.05 14.60 11.06
CA PHE A 37 -1.03 15.39 10.38
C PHE A 37 -0.78 16.70 11.14
N ASP A 38 0.31 17.39 10.84
CA ASP A 38 0.74 18.62 11.51
C ASP A 38 -0.31 19.75 11.40
N ASP A 39 -1.10 19.75 10.33
CA ASP A 39 -2.22 20.67 10.11
C ASP A 39 -3.50 20.29 10.89
N GLY A 40 -3.44 19.26 11.73
CA GLY A 40 -4.54 18.78 12.56
C GLY A 40 -5.53 17.87 11.84
N ARG A 41 -5.36 17.61 10.53
CA ARG A 41 -6.23 16.71 9.78
C ARG A 41 -6.02 15.26 10.17
N ARG A 42 -7.09 14.48 10.04
CA ARG A 42 -7.10 13.07 10.44
C ARG A 42 -6.55 12.20 9.31
N GLY A 43 -5.84 11.15 9.70
CA GLY A 43 -5.39 10.08 8.82
C GLY A 43 -5.51 8.72 9.50
N ALA A 44 -5.04 7.70 8.81
CA ALA A 44 -4.90 6.35 9.35
C ALA A 44 -3.57 5.75 8.91
N GLU A 45 -2.81 5.23 9.87
CA GLU A 45 -1.65 4.39 9.58
C GLU A 45 -2.10 2.94 9.55
N LEU A 46 -1.69 2.21 8.51
CA LEU A 46 -1.95 0.79 8.37
C LEU A 46 -0.68 0.02 8.70
N TRP A 47 -0.74 -0.65 9.85
CA TRP A 47 0.39 -1.39 10.40
C TRP A 47 0.27 -2.87 10.03
N LEU A 48 1.34 -3.47 9.51
CA LEU A 48 1.45 -4.91 9.35
C LEU A 48 2.66 -5.40 10.13
N ALA A 49 2.42 -6.27 11.11
CA ALA A 49 3.37 -6.52 12.19
C ALA A 49 3.75 -5.18 12.88
N ASP A 50 5.04 -4.86 12.94
CA ASP A 50 5.59 -3.70 13.65
C ASP A 50 6.04 -2.57 12.70
N GLU A 51 5.64 -2.63 11.42
CA GLU A 51 5.99 -1.63 10.40
C GLU A 51 4.74 -0.95 9.83
N VAL A 52 4.87 0.34 9.51
CA VAL A 52 3.84 1.11 8.79
C VAL A 52 3.94 0.82 7.30
N TYR A 53 2.88 0.28 6.72
CA TYR A 53 2.85 -0.07 5.29
C TYR A 53 2.29 1.08 4.47
N PHE A 54 1.19 1.65 4.95
CA PHE A 54 0.50 2.76 4.30
C PHE A 54 0.12 3.81 5.31
N VAL A 55 0.18 5.06 4.88
CA VAL A 55 -0.41 6.21 5.58
C VAL A 55 -1.51 6.75 4.69
N LEU A 56 -2.76 6.65 5.15
CA LEU A 56 -3.91 7.18 4.44
C LEU A 56 -4.20 8.60 4.92
N GLY A 57 -4.31 9.56 4.01
CA GLY A 57 -4.51 10.96 4.37
C GLY A 57 -5.16 11.82 3.28
N PRO A 58 -5.32 13.13 3.54
CA PRO A 58 -5.91 14.09 2.61
C PRO A 58 -5.19 14.19 1.26
N ARG A 59 -5.92 14.48 0.18
CA ARG A 59 -5.36 14.51 -1.19
C ARG A 59 -4.45 15.70 -1.50
N ASP A 60 -4.55 16.76 -0.72
CA ASP A 60 -3.87 18.04 -0.91
C ASP A 60 -2.56 18.16 -0.12
N ILE A 61 -2.14 17.09 0.56
CA ILE A 61 -0.79 16.99 1.12
C ILE A 61 0.16 16.66 -0.04
N PRO A 62 1.24 17.44 -0.25
CA PRO A 62 2.25 17.11 -1.24
C PRO A 62 2.80 15.70 -1.00
N THR A 63 2.73 14.86 -2.02
CA THR A 63 3.32 13.53 -1.99
C THR A 63 4.68 13.57 -2.68
N SER A 64 5.56 12.63 -2.34
CA SER A 64 6.72 12.36 -3.20
C SER A 64 6.24 12.02 -4.61
N ASP A 65 7.01 12.40 -5.64
CA ASP A 65 6.79 11.95 -7.01
C ASP A 65 7.17 10.46 -7.19
N GLU A 66 7.76 9.85 -6.15
CA GLU A 66 8.09 8.42 -6.14
C GLU A 66 6.81 7.56 -6.06
N THR A 67 6.70 6.63 -6.99
CA THR A 67 5.65 5.61 -6.98
C THR A 67 5.74 4.77 -5.70
N PRO A 68 4.66 4.62 -4.92
CA PRO A 68 4.61 3.70 -3.79
C PRO A 68 4.97 2.27 -4.19
N MET A 69 5.85 1.61 -3.42
CA MET A 69 6.35 0.27 -3.74
C MET A 69 6.23 -0.69 -2.56
N LEU A 70 5.89 -1.95 -2.89
CA LEU A 70 5.93 -3.09 -1.99
C LEU A 70 6.91 -4.13 -2.55
N TYR A 71 7.90 -4.49 -1.77
CA TYR A 71 8.76 -5.62 -2.04
C TYR A 71 8.07 -6.93 -1.68
N THR A 72 8.44 -7.99 -2.40
CA THR A 72 7.97 -9.34 -2.11
C THR A 72 9.05 -10.37 -2.41
N PRO A 73 9.21 -11.38 -1.55
CA PRO A 73 10.10 -12.52 -1.82
C PRO A 73 9.55 -13.46 -2.91
N ASN A 74 8.26 -13.37 -3.25
CA ASN A 74 7.63 -14.24 -4.24
C ASN A 74 6.54 -13.47 -5.01
N ILE A 75 6.94 -12.89 -6.13
CA ILE A 75 6.09 -12.04 -6.96
C ILE A 75 4.88 -12.75 -7.57
N ALA A 76 5.00 -14.05 -7.89
CA ALA A 76 3.86 -14.82 -8.41
C ALA A 76 2.79 -14.99 -7.34
N LYS A 77 3.20 -15.42 -6.13
CA LYS A 77 2.30 -15.56 -4.98
C LYS A 77 1.67 -14.23 -4.57
N ALA A 78 2.43 -13.13 -4.60
CA ALA A 78 1.93 -11.79 -4.30
C ALA A 78 0.85 -11.35 -5.28
N ARG A 79 1.07 -11.57 -6.58
CA ARG A 79 0.09 -11.26 -7.62
C ARG A 79 -1.18 -12.09 -7.46
N ASP A 80 -1.06 -13.39 -7.27
CA ASP A 80 -2.22 -14.29 -7.13
C ASP A 80 -3.02 -13.96 -5.86
N TYR A 81 -2.34 -13.59 -4.76
CA TYR A 81 -2.97 -13.14 -3.53
C TYR A 81 -3.85 -11.90 -3.74
N LEU A 82 -3.39 -10.93 -4.54
CA LEU A 82 -4.10 -9.69 -4.84
C LEU A 82 -5.30 -9.94 -5.76
N LEU A 83 -5.10 -10.73 -6.84
CA LEU A 83 -6.16 -11.10 -7.77
C LEU A 83 -7.29 -11.86 -7.07
N ALA A 84 -6.95 -12.79 -6.17
CA ALA A 84 -7.93 -13.53 -5.38
C ALA A 84 -8.78 -12.65 -4.45
N ARG A 85 -8.34 -11.41 -4.20
CA ARG A 85 -9.04 -10.41 -3.38
C ARG A 85 -9.66 -9.30 -4.22
N CYS A 86 -9.76 -9.49 -5.53
CA CYS A 86 -10.28 -8.51 -6.47
C CYS A 86 -9.50 -7.20 -6.48
N VAL A 87 -8.19 -7.24 -6.20
CA VAL A 87 -7.28 -6.13 -6.48
C VAL A 87 -6.68 -6.36 -7.87
N GLU A 88 -6.83 -5.39 -8.77
CA GLU A 88 -6.30 -5.52 -10.11
C GLU A 88 -4.77 -5.51 -10.09
N ALA A 89 -4.17 -6.50 -10.74
CA ALA A 89 -2.73 -6.63 -10.85
C ALA A 89 -2.33 -6.95 -12.29
N THR A 90 -1.48 -6.11 -12.87
CA THR A 90 -0.99 -6.30 -14.24
C THR A 90 -0.15 -7.58 -14.36
N LYS A 91 0.21 -7.97 -15.59
CA LYS A 91 1.12 -9.11 -15.80
C LYS A 91 2.47 -8.80 -15.17
N ILE A 92 3.19 -9.84 -14.73
CA ILE A 92 4.55 -9.69 -14.22
C ILE A 92 5.46 -9.26 -15.37
N GLN A 93 6.11 -8.12 -15.20
CA GLN A 93 7.06 -7.49 -16.11
C GLN A 93 8.47 -7.62 -15.56
N ARG A 94 9.46 -7.22 -16.38
CA ARG A 94 10.86 -7.09 -15.97
C ARG A 94 11.39 -5.74 -16.41
N ASP A 95 12.16 -5.10 -15.54
CA ASP A 95 12.85 -3.87 -15.88
C ASP A 95 14.19 -4.15 -16.60
N ARG A 96 14.96 -3.09 -16.87
CA ARG A 96 16.28 -3.17 -17.53
C ARG A 96 17.34 -3.88 -16.68
N GLN A 97 17.12 -4.01 -15.38
CA GLN A 97 18.00 -4.67 -14.42
C GLN A 97 17.55 -6.11 -14.13
N ASN A 98 16.55 -6.62 -14.86
CA ASN A 98 15.96 -7.94 -14.69
C ASN A 98 15.18 -8.10 -13.37
N THR A 99 14.85 -7.00 -12.70
CA THR A 99 13.95 -6.98 -11.54
C THR A 99 12.53 -7.25 -12.01
N LYS A 100 11.84 -8.20 -11.37
CA LYS A 100 10.45 -8.51 -11.68
C LYS A 100 9.53 -7.57 -10.90
N PHE A 101 8.51 -7.02 -11.56
CA PHE A 101 7.52 -6.16 -10.93
C PHE A 101 6.14 -6.34 -11.61
N PHE A 102 5.09 -5.86 -10.96
CA PHE A 102 3.79 -5.62 -11.58
C PHE A 102 3.17 -4.39 -10.91
N GLU A 103 2.17 -3.80 -11.57
CA GLU A 103 1.45 -2.64 -11.06
C GLU A 103 0.09 -3.06 -10.51
N MET A 104 -0.31 -2.43 -9.41
CA MET A 104 -1.67 -2.49 -8.88
C MET A 104 -2.51 -1.39 -9.55
N ARG A 105 -3.78 -1.66 -9.83
CA ARG A 105 -4.72 -0.68 -10.42
C ARG A 105 -6.01 -0.57 -9.61
#